data_AF-A0A819ZCV3-F1
#
_entry.id   AF-A0A819ZCV3-F1
#
_cell.length_a   1.000
_cell.length_b   1.000
_cell.length_c   1.000
_cell.angle_alpha   90.00
_cell.angle_beta   90.00
_cell.angle_gamma   90.00
#
_symmetry.space_group_name_H-M   'P 1'
#
loop_
_entity.id
_entity.type
_entity.pdbx_description
1 polymer ?
#
loop_
_entity_poly.entity_id
_entity_poly.type
_entity_poly.pdbx_seq_one_letter_code
_entity_poly.pdbx_strand_id
1 'polypeptide(L)'
;MQRTKRQKNDMVQISNSNKKQKLGNQITTINSNKYCLEDLANEILYEIFGYLNGYDIYKGFYNLNNRFQNLAINSNILTKINISTISKSNFEDYYHNI
;
A
#
# COMPACT_ATOMS: atom_id res chain seq x y z
N MET A 1 0.35 14.90 -68.17
CA MET A 1 1.79 14.70 -68.43
C MET A 1 2.48 14.44 -67.09
N GLN A 2 2.84 13.20 -66.80
CA GLN A 2 3.47 12.75 -65.57
C GLN A 2 4.99 12.98 -65.62
N ARG A 3 5.60 13.36 -64.48
CA ARG A 3 7.05 13.23 -64.24
C ARG A 3 7.30 12.86 -62.77
N THR A 4 7.71 11.62 -62.55
CA THR A 4 8.15 11.01 -61.28
C THR A 4 9.59 11.42 -60.96
N LYS A 5 9.93 11.74 -59.70
CA LYS A 5 11.31 11.61 -59.16
C LYS A 5 11.34 11.28 -57.66
N ARG A 6 11.65 10.00 -57.40
CA ARG A 6 12.59 9.39 -56.42
C ARG A 6 12.55 9.75 -54.93
N GLN A 7 12.38 8.68 -54.14
CA GLN A 7 12.73 8.53 -52.72
C GLN A 7 14.20 8.85 -52.41
N LYS A 8 14.45 9.38 -51.21
CA LYS A 8 15.68 9.17 -50.42
C LYS A 8 15.28 9.06 -48.95
N ASN A 9 15.41 7.84 -48.40
CA ASN A 9 15.50 7.58 -46.98
C ASN A 9 16.89 7.99 -46.47
N ASP A 10 17.00 8.03 -45.13
CA ASP A 10 18.21 8.09 -44.31
C ASP A 10 18.74 9.50 -43.99
N MET A 11 18.42 10.01 -42.80
CA MET A 11 19.32 9.87 -41.64
C MET A 11 18.74 10.65 -40.44
N VAL A 12 18.53 9.92 -39.35
CA VAL A 12 18.19 10.46 -38.03
C VAL A 12 19.27 11.47 -37.60
N GLN A 13 18.91 12.75 -37.49
CA GLN A 13 19.74 13.72 -36.79
C GLN A 13 19.25 13.83 -35.34
N ILE A 14 19.84 13.03 -34.46
CA ILE A 14 19.82 13.30 -33.02
C ILE A 14 20.76 14.48 -32.80
N SER A 15 20.20 15.70 -32.83
CA SER A 15 20.92 16.89 -32.42
C SER A 15 20.98 16.92 -30.89
N ASN A 16 22.09 16.43 -30.34
CA ASN A 16 22.48 16.62 -28.95
C ASN A 16 22.70 18.12 -28.67
N SER A 17 21.65 18.78 -28.22
CA SER A 17 21.71 20.15 -27.74
C SER A 17 21.79 20.13 -26.23
N ASN A 18 23.02 20.10 -25.69
CA ASN A 18 23.30 20.38 -24.29
C ASN A 18 22.92 21.84 -23.97
N LYS A 19 21.62 22.07 -23.76
CA LYS A 19 21.12 23.35 -23.28
C LYS A 19 21.38 23.38 -21.77
N LYS A 20 22.45 24.08 -21.38
CA LYS A 20 22.76 24.45 -19.99
C LYS A 20 21.48 24.92 -19.30
N GLN A 21 20.85 24.04 -18.54
CA GLN A 21 19.76 24.42 -17.66
C GLN A 21 20.38 24.90 -16.36
N LYS A 22 20.30 26.22 -16.23
CA LYS A 22 20.46 27.05 -15.05
C LYS A 22 20.12 26.27 -13.78
N LEU A 23 21.12 26.06 -12.91
CA LEU A 23 20.96 25.56 -11.54
C LEU A 23 20.22 26.62 -10.72
N GLY A 24 18.93 26.76 -10.96
CA GLY A 24 17.99 27.26 -9.95
C GLY A 24 17.61 26.06 -9.10
N ASN A 25 17.66 26.22 -7.79
CA ASN A 25 17.35 25.19 -6.79
C ASN A 25 15.94 24.60 -7.02
N GLN A 26 15.82 23.63 -7.92
CA GLN A 26 14.72 22.69 -7.92
C GLN A 26 15.15 21.59 -6.97
N ILE A 27 14.67 21.69 -5.73
CA ILE A 27 14.58 20.49 -4.90
C ILE A 27 13.63 19.58 -5.68
N THR A 28 14.17 18.65 -6.45
CA THR A 28 13.42 17.49 -6.92
C THR A 28 12.97 16.77 -5.67
N THR A 29 11.75 17.07 -5.23
CA THR A 29 11.04 16.22 -4.29
C THR A 29 10.96 14.87 -4.97
N ILE A 30 11.83 13.94 -4.58
CA ILE A 30 11.63 12.54 -4.89
C ILE A 30 10.31 12.24 -4.21
N ASN A 31 9.22 12.15 -4.97
CA ASN A 31 7.94 11.68 -4.46
C ASN A 31 8.20 10.26 -3.98
N SER A 32 8.49 10.10 -2.69
CA SER A 32 8.53 8.80 -2.07
C SER A 32 7.11 8.28 -2.15
N ASN A 33 6.90 7.24 -2.96
CA ASN A 33 5.63 6.51 -2.94
C ASN A 33 5.49 5.94 -1.53
N LYS A 34 4.75 6.64 -0.68
CA LYS A 34 4.43 6.20 0.66
C LYS A 34 3.27 5.23 0.52
N TYR A 35 3.55 3.95 0.77
CA TYR A 35 2.50 2.94 0.87
C TYR A 35 2.01 2.91 2.32
N CYS A 36 0.73 3.17 2.53
CA CYS A 36 0.11 3.07 3.84
C CYS A 36 -0.67 1.75 3.94
N LEU A 37 -0.66 1.11 5.11
CA LEU A 37 -1.43 -0.10 5.35
C LEU A 37 -2.94 0.18 5.18
N GLU A 38 -3.34 1.39 5.53
CA GLU A 38 -4.68 1.97 5.37
C GLU A 38 -5.15 2.02 3.92
N ASP A 39 -4.25 1.91 2.94
CA ASP A 39 -4.62 1.92 1.52
C ASP A 39 -4.97 0.52 0.98
N LEU A 40 -4.70 -0.54 1.75
CA LEU A 40 -5.04 -1.91 1.36
C LEU A 40 -6.56 -2.10 1.30
N ALA A 41 -7.03 -2.94 0.39
CA ALA A 41 -8.43 -3.34 0.31
C ALA A 41 -8.85 -4.20 1.51
N ASN A 42 -10.13 -4.20 1.87
CA ASN A 42 -10.63 -4.96 3.03
C ASN A 42 -10.37 -6.46 2.87
N GLU A 43 -10.49 -6.97 1.65
CA GLU A 43 -10.28 -8.37 1.29
C GLU A 43 -8.86 -8.83 1.63
N ILE A 44 -7.87 -7.98 1.37
CA ILE A 44 -6.47 -8.26 1.68
C ILE A 44 -6.23 -8.22 3.19
N LEU A 45 -6.83 -7.27 3.89
CA LEU A 45 -6.74 -7.19 5.36
C LEU A 45 -7.38 -8.41 6.02
N TYR A 46 -8.51 -8.87 5.50
CA TYR A 46 -9.17 -10.10 5.92
C TYR A 46 -8.30 -11.33 5.68
N GLU A 47 -7.64 -11.41 4.53
CA GLU A 47 -6.67 -12.48 4.27
C GLU A 47 -5.52 -12.48 5.28
N ILE A 48 -4.95 -11.30 5.58
CA ILE A 48 -3.92 -11.14 6.62
C ILE A 48 -4.44 -11.60 7.98
N PHE A 49 -5.66 -11.19 8.36
CA PHE A 49 -6.29 -11.59 9.62
C PHE A 49 -6.49 -13.10 9.70
N GLY A 50 -6.73 -13.79 8.58
CA GLY A 50 -6.82 -15.25 8.53
C GLY A 50 -5.55 -15.98 9.01
N TYR A 51 -4.38 -15.32 8.97
CA TYR A 51 -3.11 -15.88 9.46
C TYR A 51 -2.80 -15.54 10.92
N LEU A 52 -3.59 -14.66 11.55
CA LEU A 52 -3.33 -14.16 12.90
C LEU A 52 -4.29 -14.76 13.93
N ASN A 53 -3.88 -14.77 15.19
CA ASN A 53 -4.77 -15.06 16.32
C ASN A 53 -5.73 -13.88 16.53
N GLY A 54 -6.99 -14.15 16.91
CA GLY A 54 -7.98 -13.12 17.23
C GLY A 54 -7.47 -12.07 18.24
N TYR A 55 -6.73 -12.51 19.25
CA TYR A 55 -6.13 -11.59 20.21
C TYR A 55 -5.06 -10.69 19.60
N ASP A 56 -4.23 -11.20 18.68
CA ASP A 56 -3.19 -10.42 18.02
C ASP A 56 -3.80 -9.40 17.06
N ILE A 57 -4.91 -9.75 16.40
CA ILE A 57 -5.69 -8.84 15.55
C ILE A 57 -6.25 -7.70 16.40
N TYR A 58 -6.91 -8.03 17.51
CA TYR A 58 -7.45 -7.01 18.41
C TYR A 58 -6.35 -6.08 18.92
N LYS A 59 -5.27 -6.64 19.47
CA LYS A 59 -4.18 -5.84 20.04
C LYS A 59 -3.46 -4.98 19.00
N GLY A 60 -3.25 -5.51 17.79
CA GLY A 60 -2.48 -4.84 16.74
C GLY A 60 -3.27 -3.82 15.93
N PHE A 61 -4.56 -4.07 15.70
CA PHE A 61 -5.32 -3.35 14.68
C PHE A 61 -6.54 -2.58 15.23
N TYR A 62 -7.11 -3.00 16.36
CA TYR A 62 -8.37 -2.43 16.87
C TYR A 62 -8.31 -0.91 17.09
N ASN A 63 -7.18 -0.42 17.63
CA ASN A 63 -7.00 0.99 17.99
C ASN A 63 -6.34 1.85 16.88
N LEU A 64 -6.13 1.32 15.67
CA LEU A 64 -5.46 2.07 14.61
C LEU A 64 -6.37 3.16 14.03
N ASN A 65 -7.60 2.82 13.70
CA ASN A 65 -8.66 3.75 13.28
C ASN A 65 -10.01 3.02 13.24
N ASN A 66 -11.09 3.79 13.05
CA ASN A 66 -12.46 3.26 12.99
C ASN A 66 -12.66 2.17 11.92
N ARG A 67 -11.92 2.24 10.80
CA ARG A 67 -12.00 1.22 9.75
C ARG A 67 -11.44 -0.10 10.27
N PHE A 68 -10.24 -0.12 10.85
CA PHE A 68 -9.66 -1.34 11.42
C PHE A 68 -10.46 -1.87 12.61
N GLN A 69 -11.00 -0.99 13.46
CA GLN A 69 -11.90 -1.38 14.54
C GLN A 69 -13.11 -2.14 13.98
N ASN A 70 -13.77 -1.60 12.95
CA ASN A 70 -14.89 -2.26 12.29
C ASN A 70 -14.49 -3.58 11.61
N LEU A 71 -13.31 -3.66 11.01
CA LEU A 71 -12.81 -4.90 10.40
C LEU A 71 -12.53 -5.98 11.45
N ALA A 72 -12.01 -5.60 12.62
CA ALA A 72 -11.72 -6.53 13.71
C ALA A 72 -13.00 -7.09 14.36
N ILE A 73 -14.03 -6.26 14.55
CA ILE A 73 -15.30 -6.68 15.20
C ILE A 73 -16.24 -7.39 14.22
N ASN A 74 -16.46 -6.82 13.03
CA ASN A 74 -17.48 -7.29 12.09
C ASN A 74 -16.94 -8.34 11.10
N SER A 75 -15.74 -8.84 11.36
CA SER A 75 -15.14 -9.92 10.60
C SER A 75 -15.94 -11.21 10.83
N ASN A 76 -16.60 -11.72 9.79
CA ASN A 76 -17.12 -13.09 9.78
C ASN A 76 -16.00 -14.15 9.71
N ILE A 77 -14.73 -13.74 9.76
CA ILE A 77 -13.60 -14.66 9.82
C ILE A 77 -13.64 -15.29 11.19
N LEU A 78 -13.65 -16.61 11.22
CA LEU A 78 -13.53 -17.40 12.43
C LEU A 78 -12.11 -17.21 12.99
N THR A 79 -11.88 -16.11 13.71
CA THR A 79 -10.57 -15.82 14.28
C THR A 79 -10.30 -16.83 15.38
N LYS A 80 -9.30 -17.69 15.17
CA LYS A 80 -8.89 -18.67 16.17
C LYS A 80 -8.28 -17.93 17.34
N ILE A 81 -8.83 -18.13 18.54
CA ILE A 81 -8.26 -17.59 19.78
C ILE A 81 -7.39 -18.67 20.40
N ASN A 82 -6.08 -18.45 20.45
CA ASN A 82 -5.20 -19.30 21.24
C ASN A 82 -5.07 -18.72 22.66
N ILE A 83 -5.84 -19.26 23.60
CA ILE A 83 -5.88 -18.77 24.98
C ILE A 83 -4.56 -19.05 25.72
N SER A 84 -3.82 -20.10 25.32
CA SER A 84 -2.56 -20.47 25.97
C SER A 84 -1.45 -19.42 25.85
N THR A 85 -1.54 -18.56 24.84
CA THR A 85 -0.56 -17.49 24.59
C THR A 85 -0.96 -16.15 25.21
N ILE A 86 -2.13 -16.07 25.83
CA ILE A 86 -2.70 -14.83 26.39
C ILE A 86 -2.57 -14.89 27.91
N SER A 87 -1.96 -13.87 28.53
CA SER A 87 -1.98 -13.76 29.99
C SER A 87 -3.40 -13.52 30.49
N LYS A 88 -3.69 -13.89 31.74
CA LYS A 88 -5.03 -13.70 32.32
C LYS A 88 -5.51 -12.24 32.23
N SER A 89 -4.66 -11.27 32.58
CA SER A 89 -5.02 -9.84 32.50
C SER A 89 -5.42 -9.43 31.08
N ASN A 90 -4.62 -9.85 30.10
CA ASN A 90 -4.83 -9.50 28.70
C ASN A 90 -6.09 -10.16 28.13
N PHE A 91 -6.46 -11.34 28.63
CA PHE A 91 -7.68 -12.03 28.26
C PHE A 91 -8.90 -11.31 28.81
N GLU A 92 -8.89 -10.89 30.07
CA GLU A 92 -9.99 -10.10 30.67
C GLU A 92 -10.18 -8.78 29.91
N ASP A 93 -9.07 -8.07 29.61
CA ASP A 93 -9.12 -6.84 28.82
C ASP A 93 -9.71 -7.09 27.41
N TYR A 94 -9.31 -8.16 26.75
CA TYR A 94 -9.87 -8.55 25.44
C TYR A 94 -11.36 -8.85 25.53
N TYR A 95 -11.77 -9.64 26.52
CA TYR A 95 -13.17 -10.08 26.70
C TYR A 95 -14.13 -8.94 27.05
N HIS A 96 -13.66 -7.90 27.75
CA HIS A 96 -14.50 -6.76 28.11
C HIS A 96 -14.68 -5.71 27.01
N ASN A 97 -13.85 -5.73 25.98
CA ASN A 97 -13.82 -4.70 24.94
C ASN A 97 -14.34 -5.18 23.58
N ILE A 98 -14.78 -6.42 23.47
CA ILE A 98 -15.32 -7.08 22.27
C ILE A 98 -16.69 -7.64 22.60
#